data_AF-A0AAN1PVF1-F1
#
_entry.id   AF-A0AAN1PVF1-F1
#
_cell.length_a   1.000
_cell.length_b   1.000
_cell.length_c   1.000
_cell.angle_alpha   90.00
_cell.angle_beta   90.00
_cell.angle_gamma   90.00
#
_symmetry.space_group_name_H-M   'P 1'
#
loop_
_entity.id
_entity.type
_entity.pdbx_description
1 polymer ?
#
loop_
_entity_poly.entity_id
_entity_poly.type
_entity_poly.pdbx_seq_one_letter_code
_entity_poly.pdbx_strand_id
1 'polypeptide(L)'
;MLVRACVNSGMCCKKGPCAYGKWDSEKGQCAYLAFNEKQHSRCLKYDEISQDPASYYNPAFGQGCCMSLFNEARDSIIKRDYNGVIPMVEIEGY
;
A
#
# COMPACT_ATOMS: atom_id res chain seq x y z
N MET A 1 -7.09 -7.98 -15.01
CA MET A 1 -5.61 -8.13 -15.07
C MET A 1 -5.11 -8.63 -13.71
N LEU A 2 -4.08 -9.48 -13.66
CA LEU A 2 -3.45 -9.87 -12.39
C LEU A 2 -2.35 -8.87 -12.00
N VAL A 3 -2.45 -8.30 -10.81
CA VAL A 3 -1.45 -7.37 -10.24
C VAL A 3 -0.98 -7.83 -8.87
N ARG A 4 0.21 -7.39 -8.46
CA ARG A 4 0.73 -7.69 -7.11
C ARG A 4 -0.14 -7.02 -6.05
N ALA A 5 -0.59 -7.78 -5.07
CA ALA A 5 -1.44 -7.26 -4.01
C ALA A 5 -0.67 -6.34 -3.05
N CYS A 6 -1.36 -5.33 -2.53
CA CYS A 6 -0.87 -4.56 -1.39
C CYS A 6 -0.82 -5.47 -0.15
N VAL A 7 0.38 -5.74 0.37
CA VAL A 7 0.54 -6.57 1.58
C VAL A 7 0.53 -5.75 2.87
N ASN A 8 0.03 -4.51 2.84
CA ASN A 8 -0.04 -3.65 4.02
C ASN A 8 1.34 -3.33 4.66
N SER A 9 2.38 -3.13 3.85
CA SER A 9 3.71 -2.76 4.37
C SER A 9 3.78 -1.30 4.87
N GLY A 10 2.86 -0.45 4.39
CA GLY A 10 2.77 0.96 4.76
C GLY A 10 3.83 1.85 4.12
N MET A 11 4.66 1.31 3.23
CA MET A 11 5.79 2.05 2.69
C MET A 11 5.36 3.33 1.94
N CYS A 12 4.27 3.27 1.15
CA CYS A 12 3.76 4.47 0.47
C CYS A 12 3.36 5.59 1.46
N CYS A 13 2.76 5.24 2.59
CA CYS A 13 2.33 6.20 3.60
C CYS A 13 3.49 6.73 4.46
N LYS A 14 4.64 6.07 4.47
CA LYS A 14 5.82 6.47 5.25
C LYS A 14 6.90 7.17 4.42
N LYS A 15 6.82 7.08 3.09
CA LYS A 15 7.88 7.58 2.19
C LYS A 15 7.63 9.00 1.69
N GLY A 16 6.38 9.42 1.55
CA GLY A 16 6.09 10.80 1.14
C GLY A 16 4.60 11.12 1.01
N PRO A 17 4.28 12.40 0.75
CA PRO A 17 2.92 12.86 0.51
C PRO A 17 2.33 12.18 -0.74
N CYS A 18 1.08 11.76 -0.66
CA CYS A 18 0.30 11.31 -1.81
C CYS A 18 -0.85 12.28 -2.09
N ALA A 19 -1.33 12.35 -3.34
CA ALA A 19 -2.37 13.28 -3.75
C ALA A 19 -3.70 13.13 -2.97
N TYR A 20 -3.95 11.94 -2.41
CA TYR A 20 -5.19 11.63 -1.70
C TYR A 20 -5.10 11.76 -0.18
N GLY A 21 -3.88 11.85 0.35
CA GLY A 21 -3.61 11.80 1.78
C GLY A 21 -3.25 13.17 2.35
N LYS A 22 -2.87 13.16 3.64
CA LYS A 22 -2.35 14.33 4.34
C LYS A 22 -1.04 13.93 5.01
N TRP A 23 0.05 14.59 4.65
CA TRP A 23 1.34 14.33 5.27
C TRP A 23 1.40 14.98 6.65
N ASP A 24 1.77 14.20 7.66
CA ASP A 24 2.07 14.65 9.02
C ASP A 24 3.59 14.75 9.15
N SER A 25 4.11 15.98 9.06
CA SER A 25 5.54 16.25 9.13
C SER A 25 6.13 15.97 10.51
N GLU A 26 5.35 16.03 11.59
CA GLU A 26 5.84 15.75 12.95
C GLU A 26 6.08 14.25 13.13
N LYS A 27 5.19 13.41 12.56
CA LYS A 27 5.31 11.95 12.63
C LYS A 27 6.11 11.34 11.48
N GLY A 28 6.43 12.12 10.45
CA GLY A 28 7.12 11.65 9.25
C GLY A 28 6.32 10.59 8.46
N GLN A 29 4.99 10.68 8.47
CA GLN A 29 4.11 9.71 7.81
C GLN A 29 2.76 10.34 7.42
N CYS A 30 1.96 9.63 6.63
CA CYS A 30 0.59 10.02 6.31
C CYS A 30 -0.31 9.95 7.57
N ALA A 31 -1.15 10.97 7.76
CA ALA A 31 -2.12 11.05 8.84
C ALA A 31 -3.20 9.94 8.79
N TYR A 32 -3.41 9.35 7.61
CA TYR A 32 -4.35 8.24 7.39
C TYR A 32 -3.71 6.86 7.48
N LEU A 33 -2.48 6.78 7.98
CA LEU A 33 -1.82 5.51 8.26
C LEU A 33 -2.34 4.91 9.56
N ALA A 34 -2.93 3.73 9.47
CA ALA A 34 -3.39 2.93 10.59
C ALA A 34 -2.75 1.53 10.58
N PHE A 35 -3.15 0.68 11.52
CA PHE A 35 -2.73 -0.71 11.58
C PHE A 35 -3.94 -1.64 11.55
N ASN A 36 -3.83 -2.79 10.87
CA ASN A 36 -4.85 -3.84 10.89
C ASN A 36 -4.66 -4.76 12.10
N GLU A 37 -5.53 -5.77 12.24
CA GLU A 37 -5.49 -6.75 13.34
C GLU A 37 -4.16 -7.53 13.44
N LYS A 38 -3.46 -7.69 12.30
CA LYS A 38 -2.13 -8.33 12.22
C LYS A 38 -0.97 -7.36 12.46
N GLN A 39 -1.26 -6.14 12.94
CA GLN A 39 -0.30 -5.06 13.14
C GLN A 39 0.43 -4.64 11.85
N HIS A 40 -0.19 -4.85 10.69
CA HIS A 40 0.31 -4.33 9.42
C HIS A 40 -0.24 -2.95 9.12
N SER A 41 0.55 -2.15 8.42
CA SER A 41 0.16 -0.79 8.03
C SER A 41 -0.95 -0.77 6.98
N ARG A 42 -2.07 -0.11 7.28
CA ARG A 42 -3.21 0.07 6.39
C ARG A 42 -3.45 1.55 6.08
N CYS A 43 -3.69 1.88 4.82
CA CYS A 43 -4.19 3.19 4.44
C CYS A 43 -5.71 3.24 4.69
N LEU A 44 -6.18 4.17 5.53
CA LEU A 44 -7.61 4.31 5.82
C LEU A 44 -8.44 4.81 4.62
N LYS A 45 -7.78 5.41 3.62
CA LYS A 45 -8.42 5.86 2.37
C LYS A 45 -8.35 4.83 1.24
N TYR A 46 -7.85 3.62 1.51
CA TYR A 46 -7.58 2.64 0.45
C TYR A 46 -8.80 2.32 -0.39
N ASP A 47 -9.93 2.05 0.28
CA ASP A 47 -11.18 1.64 -0.37
C ASP A 47 -11.84 2.79 -1.17
N GLU A 48 -11.63 4.04 -0.75
CA GLU A 48 -12.06 5.24 -1.48
C GLU A 48 -11.22 5.44 -2.75
N ILE A 49 -9.89 5.33 -2.63
CA ILE A 49 -8.97 5.58 -3.74
C ILE A 49 -9.03 4.45 -4.77
N SER A 50 -9.20 3.20 -4.34
CA SER A 50 -9.29 2.05 -5.25
C SER A 50 -10.54 2.06 -6.13
N GLN A 51 -11.56 2.86 -5.79
CA GLN A 51 -12.74 3.08 -6.62
C GLN A 51 -12.49 4.08 -7.76
N ASP A 52 -11.42 4.87 -7.70
CA ASP A 52 -11.02 5.80 -8.76
C ASP A 52 -10.03 5.11 -9.72
N PRO A 53 -10.42 4.77 -10.97
CA PRO A 53 -9.53 4.13 -11.92
C PRO A 53 -8.30 5.00 -12.28
N ALA A 54 -8.44 6.33 -12.22
CA ALA A 54 -7.34 7.25 -12.51
C ALA A 54 -6.22 7.17 -11.46
N SER A 55 -6.57 6.77 -10.23
CA SER A 55 -5.63 6.63 -9.12
C SER A 55 -4.50 5.65 -9.40
N TYR A 56 -4.75 4.62 -10.21
CA TYR A 56 -3.76 3.62 -10.60
C TYR A 56 -2.66 4.19 -11.53
N TYR A 57 -2.97 5.25 -12.26
CA TYR A 57 -2.07 5.88 -13.22
C TYR A 57 -1.41 7.14 -12.67
N ASN A 58 -2.17 7.98 -11.96
CA ASN A 58 -1.69 9.23 -11.39
C ASN A 58 -2.42 9.51 -10.08
N PRO A 59 -1.78 9.41 -8.91
CA PRO A 59 -0.34 9.30 -8.61
C PRO A 59 0.20 7.86 -8.55
N ALA A 60 -0.41 6.90 -9.24
CA ALA A 60 -0.02 5.49 -9.20
C ALA A 60 -0.14 4.86 -7.79
N PHE A 61 -1.35 4.98 -7.25
CA PHE A 61 -1.73 4.48 -5.94
C PHE A 61 -1.39 2.99 -5.75
N GLY A 62 -0.91 2.64 -4.55
CA GLY A 62 -0.56 1.25 -4.21
C GLY A 62 0.83 0.78 -4.70
N GLN A 63 1.44 1.42 -5.71
CA GLN A 63 2.76 1.04 -6.24
C GLN A 63 3.85 1.01 -5.18
N GLY A 64 3.85 1.98 -4.25
CA GLY A 64 4.81 2.03 -3.14
C GLY A 64 4.74 0.79 -2.24
N CYS A 65 3.55 0.35 -1.82
CA CYS A 65 3.41 -0.87 -1.03
C CYS A 65 3.88 -2.13 -1.77
N CYS A 66 3.89 -2.09 -3.11
CA CYS A 66 4.31 -3.19 -3.97
C CYS A 66 5.77 -3.11 -4.44
N MET A 67 6.52 -2.06 -4.07
CA MET A 67 7.94 -1.95 -4.43
C MET A 67 8.72 -3.12 -3.83
N SER A 68 9.44 -3.83 -4.69
CA SER A 68 10.29 -4.97 -4.32
C SER A 68 11.66 -4.56 -3.79
N LEU A 69 12.05 -3.30 -3.95
CA LEU A 69 13.31 -2.75 -3.43
C LEU A 69 13.01 -1.75 -2.30
N PHE A 70 13.81 -1.81 -1.24
CA PHE A 70 13.74 -0.90 -0.08
C PHE A 70 12.38 -0.93 0.66
N ASN A 71 11.81 -2.13 0.80
CA ASN A 71 10.53 -2.38 1.46
C ASN A 71 10.60 -3.65 2.34
N GLU A 72 11.54 -3.69 3.29
CA GLU A 72 11.79 -4.86 4.14
C GLU A 72 10.55 -5.33 4.93
N ALA A 73 9.66 -4.39 5.27
CA ALA A 73 8.37 -4.70 5.88
C ALA A 73 7.51 -5.58 4.97
N ARG A 74 7.47 -5.30 3.66
CA ARG A 74 6.76 -6.15 2.68
C ARG A 74 7.33 -7.56 2.65
N ASP A 75 8.65 -7.70 2.61
CA ASP A 75 9.30 -9.01 2.51
C ASP A 75 9.07 -9.84 3.77
N SER A 76 9.12 -9.18 4.94
CA SER A 76 8.78 -9.82 6.22
C SER A 76 7.34 -10.32 6.27
N ILE A 77 6.39 -9.51 5.79
CA ILE A 77 4.97 -9.88 5.73
C ILE A 77 4.76 -11.04 4.73
N ILE A 78 5.37 -10.99 3.56
CA ILE A 78 5.27 -12.05 2.54
C ILE A 78 5.82 -13.37 3.07
N LYS A 79 6.99 -13.34 3.73
CA LYS A 79 7.58 -14.53 4.33
C LYS A 79 6.69 -15.13 5.43
N ARG A 80 6.13 -14.29 6.31
CA ARG A 80 5.38 -14.71 7.49
C ARG A 80 3.95 -15.15 7.18
N ASP A 81 3.24 -14.38 6.34
CA ASP A 81 1.79 -14.52 6.16
C ASP A 81 1.41 -15.16 4.83
N TYR A 82 2.36 -15.24 3.89
CA TYR A 82 2.14 -15.78 2.54
C TYR A 82 3.18 -16.86 2.16
N ASN A 83 3.93 -17.40 3.14
CA ASN A 83 4.93 -18.46 2.94
C ASN A 83 5.97 -18.13 1.84
N GLY A 84 6.33 -16.85 1.69
CA GLY A 84 7.28 -16.41 0.68
C GLY A 84 6.69 -16.23 -0.73
N VAL A 85 5.40 -16.55 -0.93
CA VAL A 85 4.71 -16.36 -2.21
C VAL A 85 4.12 -14.95 -2.27
N ILE A 86 4.40 -14.22 -3.35
CA ILE A 86 3.84 -12.87 -3.53
C ILE A 86 2.35 -12.99 -3.84
N PRO A 87 1.44 -12.42 -3.03
CA PRO A 87 0.02 -12.45 -3.32
C PRO A 87 -0.32 -11.61 -4.55
N MET A 88 -1.25 -12.12 -5.36
CA MET A 88 -1.78 -11.48 -6.56
C MET A 88 -3.27 -11.21 -6.37
N VAL A 89 -3.76 -10.10 -6.92
CA VAL A 89 -5.19 -9.77 -6.97
C VAL A 89 -5.60 -9.55 -8.41
N GLU A 90 -6.81 -10.01 -8.71
CA GLU A 90 -7.47 -9.71 -9.96
C GLU A 90 -8.17 -8.36 -9.84
N ILE A 91 -7.89 -7.46 -10.79
CA ILE A 91 -8.59 -6.19 -10.95
C ILE A 91 -9.42 -6.26 -12.24
N GLU A 92 -10.72 -6.03 -12.10
CA GLU A 92 -11.69 -5.89 -13.18
C GLU A 92 -11.75 -4.42 -13.65
N GLY A 93 -11.97 -4.18 -14.94
CA GLY A 93 -12.14 -2.81 -15.46
C GLY A 93 -10.93 -2.24 -16.21
N TYR A 94 -10.36 -3.02 -17.12
CA TYR A 94 -9.71 -2.46 -18.31
C TYR A 94 -10.74 -2.35 -19.43
#